data_AF-A0A6J4R1N7-F1
#
_entry.id   AF-A0A6J4R1N7-F1
#
_cell.length_a   1.000
_cell.length_b   1.000
_cell.length_c   1.000
_cell.angle_alpha   90.00
_cell.angle_beta   90.00
_cell.angle_gamma   90.00
#
_symmetry.space_group_name_H-M   'P 1'
#
loop_
_entity.id
_entity.type
_entity.pdbx_description
1 polymer ?
#
loop_
_entity_poly.entity_id
_entity_poly.type
_entity_poly.pdbx_seq_one_letter_code
_entity_poly.pdbx_strand_id
1 'polypeptide(L)'
;MAWRPGEAGERPSCLVVLDERGSIVANSFATGAEELASAVRGYTEGRRGVVVGVDAPLSVPNERGTRRIERILSKLALPAYSASRKMFGDEPFSEEILAALEGAGVEYTDYPFRRARGQSVVTEVDSAAALKVLLFEREGGDGDLAGVLRGLPEPKFRKGNKEARAAALKGAVDVLWNTPGLRLRTGNLSADLSAAENVDLSKLDIAPSLSHADFDRIASLVEGTLAAYTVHRHWKGRDGSIVVGTGREGSVLLPVPAVLQGRIAEECRSAGVPYV
;
A
#
# COMPACT_ATOMS: atom_id res chain seq x y z
N MET A 1 2.88 19.07 -6.25
CA MET A 1 4.15 19.18 -5.51
C MET A 1 4.82 17.80 -5.50
N ALA A 2 6.04 17.70 -6.04
CA ALA A 2 6.66 16.46 -6.52
C ALA A 2 6.95 15.42 -5.42
N TRP A 3 6.85 14.15 -5.80
CA TRP A 3 7.33 12.98 -5.05
C TRP A 3 8.87 13.06 -4.92
N ARG A 4 9.43 12.68 -3.77
CA ARG A 4 10.89 12.59 -3.58
C ARG A 4 11.30 11.12 -3.68
N PRO A 5 12.36 10.79 -4.45
CA PRO A 5 12.99 9.47 -4.35
C PRO A 5 13.39 9.18 -2.90
N GLY A 6 13.18 7.95 -2.44
CA GLY A 6 13.56 7.54 -1.09
C GLY A 6 15.09 7.60 -0.90
N GLU A 7 15.51 8.04 0.28
CA GLU A 7 16.89 8.12 0.75
C GLU A 7 17.26 6.93 1.64
N ALA A 8 16.47 5.85 1.62
CA ALA A 8 16.66 4.65 2.45
C ALA A 8 18.03 3.95 2.24
N GLY A 9 18.75 4.28 1.16
CA GLY A 9 20.07 3.73 0.86
C GLY A 9 19.98 2.28 0.39
N GLU A 10 20.71 1.39 1.07
CA GLU A 10 20.65 -0.04 0.78
C GLU A 10 19.31 -0.65 1.19
N ARG A 11 18.82 -1.58 0.36
CA ARG A 11 17.55 -2.30 0.56
C ARG A 11 16.34 -1.35 0.70
N PRO A 12 16.05 -0.55 -0.34
CA PRO A 12 15.04 0.50 -0.27
C PRO A 12 13.59 -0.02 -0.23
N SER A 13 13.37 -1.28 -0.63
CA SER A 13 12.06 -1.89 -0.72
C SER A 13 11.74 -2.70 0.54
N CYS A 14 10.46 -2.84 0.86
CA CYS A 14 10.01 -3.62 2.02
C CYS A 14 8.95 -4.65 1.60
N LEU A 15 9.12 -5.87 2.09
CA LEU A 15 8.12 -6.94 2.04
C LEU A 15 7.51 -7.12 3.43
N VAL A 16 6.18 -7.22 3.50
CA VAL A 16 5.44 -7.59 4.73
C VAL A 16 4.54 -8.76 4.41
N VAL A 17 4.54 -9.77 5.28
CA VAL A 17 3.79 -11.02 5.07
C VAL A 17 2.77 -11.18 6.17
N LEU A 18 1.50 -11.32 5.77
CA LEU A 18 0.40 -11.67 6.66
C LEU A 18 0.05 -13.16 6.53
N ASP A 19 -0.30 -13.79 7.65
CA ASP A 19 -0.98 -15.08 7.61
C ASP A 19 -2.49 -14.94 7.32
N GLU A 20 -3.18 -16.07 7.20
CA GLU A 20 -4.63 -16.08 6.97
C GLU A 20 -5.43 -15.42 8.11
N ARG A 21 -4.86 -15.24 9.31
CA ARG A 21 -5.53 -14.61 10.45
C ARG A 21 -5.29 -13.11 10.51
N GLY A 22 -4.51 -12.55 9.58
CA GLY A 22 -4.13 -11.15 9.53
C GLY A 22 -2.94 -10.82 10.43
N SER A 23 -2.21 -11.83 10.90
CA SER A 23 -1.01 -11.63 11.72
C SER A 23 0.20 -11.39 10.84
N ILE A 24 0.99 -10.36 11.14
CA ILE A 24 2.30 -10.19 10.53
C ILE A 24 3.17 -11.37 10.95
N VAL A 25 3.62 -12.19 10.00
CA VAL A 25 4.51 -13.33 10.26
C VAL A 25 5.94 -13.05 9.85
N ALA A 26 6.17 -12.10 8.93
CA ALA A 26 7.51 -11.65 8.55
C ALA A 26 7.46 -10.22 7.98
N ASN A 27 8.59 -9.53 8.06
CA ASN A 27 8.90 -8.40 7.21
C ASN A 27 10.40 -8.41 6.88
N SER A 28 10.77 -7.88 5.72
CA SER A 28 12.16 -7.78 5.30
C SER A 28 12.39 -6.57 4.40
N PHE A 29 13.63 -6.09 4.38
CA PHE A 29 14.10 -5.07 3.46
C PHE A 29 14.87 -5.72 2.32
N ALA A 30 14.51 -5.38 1.09
CA ALA A 30 15.03 -5.97 -0.13
C ALA A 30 15.71 -4.93 -1.01
N THR A 31 16.78 -5.37 -1.68
CA THR A 31 17.58 -4.59 -2.64
C THR A 31 16.86 -4.32 -3.94
N GLY A 32 16.01 -5.25 -4.41
CA GLY A 32 15.33 -5.12 -5.70
C GLY A 32 14.26 -6.18 -5.95
N ALA A 33 13.72 -6.15 -7.17
CA ALA A 33 12.60 -6.98 -7.62
C ALA A 33 12.84 -8.49 -7.46
N GLU A 34 14.02 -8.99 -7.84
CA GLU A 34 14.37 -10.42 -7.77
C GLU A 34 14.41 -10.95 -6.32
N GLU A 35 14.93 -10.16 -5.38
CA GLU A 35 14.96 -10.53 -3.97
C GLU A 35 13.53 -10.61 -3.40
N LEU A 36 12.66 -9.66 -3.79
CA LEU A 36 11.24 -9.69 -3.44
C LEU A 36 10.52 -10.91 -4.03
N ALA A 37 10.71 -11.19 -5.32
CA ALA A 37 10.08 -12.32 -5.99
C ALA A 37 10.55 -13.68 -5.43
N SER A 38 11.84 -13.80 -5.13
CA SER A 38 12.41 -14.98 -4.46
C SER A 38 11.80 -15.18 -3.07
N ALA A 39 11.67 -14.12 -2.27
CA ALA A 39 11.02 -14.19 -0.97
C ALA A 39 9.54 -14.60 -1.10
N VAL A 40 8.78 -14.01 -2.04
CA VAL A 40 7.39 -14.39 -2.32
C VAL A 40 7.28 -15.86 -2.69
N ARG A 41 8.16 -16.36 -3.57
CA ARG A 41 8.21 -17.78 -3.95
C ARG A 41 8.42 -18.68 -2.72
N GLY A 42 9.35 -18.32 -1.83
CA GLY A 42 9.56 -19.06 -0.58
C GLY A 42 8.30 -19.17 0.30
N TYR A 43 7.40 -18.17 0.26
CA TYR A 43 6.11 -18.24 0.95
C TYR A 43 5.03 -19.02 0.20
N THR A 44 5.19 -19.30 -1.10
CA THR A 44 4.27 -20.15 -1.87
C THR A 44 4.54 -21.64 -1.67
N GLU A 45 5.79 -22.03 -1.40
CA GLU A 45 6.20 -23.42 -1.26
C GLU A 45 5.44 -24.12 -0.11
N GLY A 46 4.71 -25.19 -0.45
CA GLY A 46 3.88 -25.94 0.50
C GLY A 46 2.61 -25.23 0.97
N ARG A 47 2.29 -24.04 0.44
CA ARG A 47 1.08 -23.28 0.79
C ARG A 47 0.01 -23.36 -0.30
N ARG A 48 -1.22 -22.94 0.05
CA ARG A 48 -2.40 -23.01 -0.82
C ARG A 48 -2.59 -21.77 -1.70
N GLY A 49 -1.53 -20.99 -1.94
CA GLY A 49 -1.57 -19.75 -2.72
C GLY A 49 -0.95 -18.55 -2.01
N VAL A 50 -0.78 -17.46 -2.77
CA VAL A 50 -0.31 -16.15 -2.32
C VAL A 50 -1.11 -15.04 -3.00
N VAL A 51 -1.37 -13.96 -2.26
CA VAL A 51 -1.91 -12.72 -2.80
C VAL A 51 -0.92 -11.62 -2.42
N VAL A 52 -0.44 -10.90 -3.41
CA VAL A 52 0.57 -9.85 -3.25
C VAL A 52 -0.08 -8.51 -3.53
N GLY A 53 0.03 -7.58 -2.59
CA GLY A 53 -0.26 -6.16 -2.81
C GLY A 53 1.05 -5.42 -2.93
N VAL A 54 1.21 -4.62 -3.97
CA VAL A 54 2.38 -3.74 -4.11
C VAL A 54 1.90 -2.30 -4.19
N ASP A 55 2.61 -1.41 -3.52
CA ASP A 55 2.25 0.00 -3.47
C ASP A 55 2.22 0.60 -4.88
N ALA A 56 1.13 1.28 -5.18
CA ALA A 56 0.88 1.91 -6.45
C ALA A 56 1.78 3.15 -6.60
N PRO A 57 2.17 3.50 -7.84
CA PRO A 57 1.71 2.91 -9.11
C PRO A 57 2.56 1.74 -9.62
N LEU A 58 1.93 0.75 -10.27
CA LEU A 58 2.67 -0.36 -10.90
C LEU A 58 2.57 -0.53 -12.42
N SER A 59 1.35 -0.67 -12.95
CA SER A 59 1.12 -1.28 -14.28
C SER A 59 1.15 -0.28 -15.43
N VAL A 60 0.78 0.97 -15.19
CA VAL A 60 0.68 1.99 -16.25
C VAL A 60 1.33 3.29 -15.77
N PRO A 61 2.63 3.46 -16.02
CA PRO A 61 3.23 4.77 -15.92
C PRO A 61 2.76 5.62 -17.11
N ASN A 62 2.10 6.75 -16.84
CA ASN A 62 1.77 7.70 -17.91
C ASN A 62 3.08 8.33 -18.45
N GLU A 63 3.20 8.52 -19.76
CA GLU A 63 4.30 9.30 -20.33
C GLU A 63 4.32 10.72 -19.73
N ARG A 64 3.14 11.35 -19.57
CA ARG A 64 2.94 12.64 -18.91
C ARG A 64 1.56 12.70 -18.21
N GLY A 65 1.50 13.35 -17.05
CA GLY A 65 0.25 13.77 -16.41
C GLY A 65 -0.41 12.76 -15.46
N THR A 66 -1.65 13.07 -15.06
CA THR A 66 -2.43 12.37 -14.02
C THR A 66 -3.38 11.32 -14.64
N ARG A 67 -3.32 10.07 -14.16
CA ARG A 67 -4.22 8.97 -14.59
C ARG A 67 -5.68 9.30 -14.27
N ARG A 68 -6.63 8.72 -15.02
CA ARG A 68 -8.07 8.94 -14.73
C ARG A 68 -8.45 8.49 -13.33
N ILE A 69 -7.88 7.37 -12.86
CA ILE A 69 -8.05 6.87 -11.50
C ILE A 69 -7.59 7.90 -10.46
N GLU A 70 -6.43 8.52 -10.67
CA GLU A 70 -5.87 9.52 -9.75
C GLU A 70 -6.78 10.75 -9.64
N ARG A 71 -7.46 11.14 -10.74
CA ARG A 71 -8.44 12.24 -10.72
C ARG A 71 -9.67 11.89 -9.89
N ILE A 72 -10.14 10.64 -9.97
CA ILE A 72 -11.28 10.17 -9.16
C ILE A 72 -10.91 10.20 -7.68
N LEU A 73 -9.76 9.62 -7.32
CA LEU A 73 -9.28 9.62 -5.94
C LEU A 73 -9.10 11.05 -5.42
N SER A 74 -8.49 11.93 -6.22
CA SER A 74 -8.28 13.34 -5.86
C SER A 74 -9.60 14.09 -5.61
N LYS A 75 -10.65 13.86 -6.40
CA LYS A 75 -11.98 14.46 -6.19
C LYS A 75 -12.61 14.06 -4.85
N LEU A 76 -12.29 12.86 -4.38
CA LEU A 76 -12.75 12.33 -3.10
C LEU A 76 -11.80 12.65 -1.94
N ALA A 77 -10.79 13.49 -2.20
CA ALA A 77 -9.72 13.82 -1.25
C ALA A 77 -8.94 12.59 -0.75
N LEU A 78 -8.90 11.51 -1.54
CA LEU A 78 -7.98 10.40 -1.32
C LEU A 78 -6.63 10.76 -1.97
N PRO A 79 -5.50 10.42 -1.30
CA PRO A 79 -4.19 10.45 -1.91
C PRO A 79 -4.18 9.77 -3.28
N ALA A 80 -3.41 10.35 -4.20
CA ALA A 80 -3.25 9.86 -5.55
C ALA A 80 -1.89 10.34 -6.06
N TYR A 81 -0.88 9.48 -5.94
CA TYR A 81 0.46 9.79 -6.42
C TYR A 81 0.58 9.45 -7.91
N SER A 82 1.14 10.40 -8.68
CA SER A 82 1.31 10.24 -10.12
C SER A 82 2.48 9.30 -10.45
N ALA A 83 2.26 8.44 -11.43
CA ALA A 83 3.20 7.45 -11.96
C ALA A 83 4.02 7.91 -13.16
N SER A 84 4.23 9.22 -13.38
CA SER A 84 4.73 9.64 -14.69
C SER A 84 6.16 9.15 -14.96
N ARG A 85 6.44 8.53 -16.11
CA ARG A 85 7.79 8.03 -16.49
C ARG A 85 8.89 9.09 -16.35
N LYS A 86 8.56 10.34 -16.67
CA LYS A 86 9.46 11.48 -16.51
C LYS A 86 9.95 11.69 -15.07
N MET A 87 9.17 11.30 -14.07
CA MET A 87 9.58 11.36 -12.66
C MET A 87 10.50 10.21 -12.25
N PHE A 88 10.51 9.10 -12.99
CA PHE A 88 11.15 7.85 -12.59
C PHE A 88 12.28 7.37 -13.53
N GLY A 89 12.58 8.09 -14.62
CA GLY A 89 13.71 7.76 -15.49
C GLY A 89 13.41 6.63 -16.48
N ASP A 90 12.29 6.75 -17.20
CA ASP A 90 11.84 5.93 -18.34
C ASP A 90 11.40 4.48 -18.08
N GLU A 91 12.07 3.73 -17.20
CA GLU A 91 11.65 2.40 -16.72
C GLU A 91 11.32 2.44 -15.22
N PRO A 92 10.04 2.38 -14.82
CA PRO A 92 9.67 2.36 -13.42
C PRO A 92 9.95 0.99 -12.81
N PHE A 93 10.52 0.99 -11.59
CA PHE A 93 10.82 -0.19 -10.77
C PHE A 93 9.64 -1.18 -10.62
N SER A 94 8.41 -0.70 -10.80
CA SER A 94 7.24 -1.54 -10.80
C SER A 94 7.15 -2.53 -11.96
N GLU A 95 7.63 -2.17 -13.15
CA GLU A 95 7.67 -3.06 -14.31
C GLU A 95 8.65 -4.22 -14.03
N GLU A 96 9.80 -3.92 -13.40
CA GLU A 96 10.75 -4.93 -12.94
C GLU A 96 10.14 -5.88 -11.89
N ILE A 97 9.41 -5.34 -10.89
CA ILE A 97 8.73 -6.15 -9.88
C ILE A 97 7.71 -7.09 -10.52
N LEU A 98 6.88 -6.58 -11.42
CA LEU A 98 5.83 -7.38 -12.06
C LEU A 98 6.45 -8.51 -12.91
N ALA A 99 7.51 -8.22 -13.66
CA ALA A 99 8.23 -9.24 -14.42
C ALA A 99 8.85 -10.32 -13.53
N ALA A 100 9.49 -9.93 -12.42
CA ALA A 100 10.07 -10.87 -11.47
C ALA A 100 9.01 -11.75 -10.79
N LEU A 101 7.86 -11.17 -10.42
CA LEU A 101 6.72 -11.89 -9.85
C LEU A 101 6.07 -12.85 -10.85
N GLU A 102 5.92 -12.45 -12.11
CA GLU A 102 5.46 -13.33 -13.18
C GLU A 102 6.40 -14.53 -13.35
N GLY A 103 7.71 -14.30 -13.35
CA GLY A 103 8.74 -15.36 -13.33
C GLY A 103 8.70 -16.25 -12.07
N ALA A 104 8.05 -15.80 -11.00
CA ALA A 104 7.76 -16.60 -9.80
C ALA A 104 6.38 -17.29 -9.84
N GLY A 105 5.63 -17.16 -10.93
CA GLY A 105 4.29 -17.74 -11.09
C GLY A 105 3.20 -16.96 -10.36
N VAL A 106 3.38 -15.65 -10.17
CA VAL A 106 2.40 -14.74 -9.58
C VAL A 106 1.83 -13.86 -10.69
N GLU A 107 0.54 -14.02 -10.98
CA GLU A 107 -0.11 -13.34 -12.11
C GLU A 107 -0.67 -11.97 -11.71
N TYR A 108 -0.47 -10.95 -12.54
CA TYR A 108 -1.08 -9.64 -12.31
C TYR A 108 -2.61 -9.70 -12.45
N THR A 109 -3.33 -9.01 -11.56
CA THR A 109 -4.78 -8.85 -11.65
C THR A 109 -5.22 -7.42 -11.31
N ASP A 110 -6.07 -6.89 -12.17
CA ASP A 110 -6.84 -5.65 -12.04
C ASP A 110 -8.33 -5.92 -11.78
N TYR A 111 -8.66 -7.17 -11.41
CA TYR A 111 -10.02 -7.62 -11.15
C TYR A 111 -10.13 -8.14 -9.71
N PRO A 112 -11.30 -8.03 -9.06
CA PRO A 112 -11.51 -8.65 -7.77
C PRO A 112 -11.20 -10.15 -7.81
N PHE A 113 -10.32 -10.56 -6.92
CA PHE A 113 -9.89 -11.94 -6.83
C PHE A 113 -10.70 -12.64 -5.73
N ARG A 114 -11.58 -13.55 -6.15
CA ARG A 114 -12.32 -14.40 -5.21
C ARG A 114 -11.35 -15.34 -4.51
N ARG A 115 -11.65 -15.70 -3.26
CA ARG A 115 -10.89 -16.73 -2.54
C ARG A 115 -10.85 -18.02 -3.34
N ALA A 116 -9.68 -18.37 -3.85
CA ALA A 116 -9.47 -19.61 -4.57
C ALA A 116 -8.25 -20.35 -4.01
N ARG A 117 -8.32 -21.68 -4.01
CA ARG A 117 -7.16 -22.52 -3.66
C ARG A 117 -6.16 -22.49 -4.80
N GLY A 118 -4.88 -22.34 -4.48
CA GLY A 118 -3.80 -22.22 -5.45
C GLY A 118 -3.71 -20.83 -6.10
N GLN A 119 -4.47 -19.85 -5.62
CA GLN A 119 -4.43 -18.48 -6.13
C GLN A 119 -3.03 -17.89 -5.93
N SER A 120 -2.44 -17.37 -7.00
CA SER A 120 -1.13 -16.74 -7.00
C SER A 120 -1.23 -15.47 -7.82
N VAL A 121 -1.56 -14.34 -7.16
CA VAL A 121 -1.87 -13.09 -7.85
C VAL A 121 -1.18 -11.88 -7.22
N VAL A 122 -0.91 -10.86 -8.04
CA VAL A 122 -0.42 -9.55 -7.61
C VAL A 122 -1.35 -8.44 -8.09
N THR A 123 -1.60 -7.45 -7.24
CA THR A 123 -2.40 -6.27 -7.57
C THR A 123 -1.79 -4.99 -7.01
N GLU A 124 -2.19 -3.85 -7.59
CA GLU A 124 -1.81 -2.51 -7.14
C GLU A 124 -2.64 -2.09 -5.92
N VAL A 125 -1.97 -1.51 -4.92
CA VAL A 125 -2.63 -0.90 -3.76
C VAL A 125 -2.14 0.53 -3.61
N ASP A 126 -3.02 1.53 -3.53
CA ASP A 126 -2.59 2.87 -3.09
C ASP A 126 -2.52 2.89 -1.56
N SER A 127 -1.33 2.67 -0.99
CA SER A 127 -1.16 2.53 0.46
C SER A 127 -1.50 3.82 1.22
N ALA A 128 -1.23 5.00 0.63
CA ALA A 128 -1.57 6.26 1.25
C ALA A 128 -3.09 6.50 1.25
N ALA A 129 -3.78 6.15 0.16
CA ALA A 129 -5.23 6.14 0.13
C ALA A 129 -5.80 5.12 1.12
N ALA A 130 -5.23 3.92 1.20
CA ALA A 130 -5.62 2.91 2.18
C ALA A 130 -5.51 3.45 3.62
N LEU A 131 -4.40 4.10 3.98
CA LEU A 131 -4.25 4.69 5.31
C LEU A 131 -5.32 5.76 5.59
N LYS A 132 -5.62 6.62 4.60
CA LYS A 132 -6.66 7.64 4.76
C LYS A 132 -8.06 7.03 4.90
N VAL A 133 -8.33 5.92 4.20
CA VAL A 133 -9.56 5.15 4.35
C VAL A 133 -9.67 4.56 5.75
N LEU A 134 -8.59 4.01 6.31
CA LEU A 134 -8.59 3.48 7.68
C LEU A 134 -8.78 4.59 8.74
N LEU A 135 -8.18 5.75 8.53
CA LEU A 135 -8.46 6.95 9.33
C LEU A 135 -9.95 7.33 9.26
N PHE A 136 -10.54 7.31 8.07
CA PHE A 136 -11.96 7.57 7.88
C PHE A 136 -12.84 6.55 8.62
N GLU A 137 -12.49 5.27 8.62
CA GLU A 137 -13.25 4.26 9.37
C GLU A 137 -13.16 4.44 10.89
N ARG A 138 -12.04 4.98 11.38
CA ARG A 138 -11.81 5.24 12.79
C ARG A 138 -12.48 6.52 13.30
N GLU A 139 -12.40 7.59 12.52
CA GLU A 139 -12.74 8.96 12.94
C GLU A 139 -13.97 9.52 12.21
N GLY A 140 -14.34 8.91 11.09
CA GLY A 140 -15.43 9.39 10.25
C GLY A 140 -16.80 9.24 10.91
N GLY A 141 -17.66 10.21 10.64
CA GLY A 141 -19.08 10.16 11.00
C GLY A 141 -19.96 10.09 9.75
N ASP A 142 -21.28 10.01 9.97
CA ASP A 142 -22.26 10.07 8.90
C ASP A 142 -22.31 11.48 8.25
N GLY A 143 -22.62 11.57 6.95
CA GLY A 143 -22.85 12.86 6.27
C GLY A 143 -22.06 13.07 4.97
N ASP A 144 -21.58 14.30 4.73
CA ASP A 144 -20.75 14.65 3.56
C ASP A 144 -19.40 13.93 3.62
N LEU A 145 -19.35 12.73 3.04
CA LEU A 145 -18.16 11.87 3.02
C LEU A 145 -16.94 12.59 2.43
N ALA A 146 -17.12 13.42 1.41
CA ALA A 146 -16.02 14.15 0.80
C ALA A 146 -15.52 15.28 1.71
N GLY A 147 -16.43 15.93 2.45
CA GLY A 147 -16.11 16.89 3.49
C GLY A 147 -15.34 16.24 4.66
N VAL A 148 -15.79 15.08 5.13
CA VAL A 148 -15.10 14.31 6.18
C VAL A 148 -13.70 13.91 5.72
N LEU A 149 -13.56 13.31 4.53
CA LEU A 149 -12.25 12.94 3.97
C LEU A 149 -11.34 14.16 3.78
N ARG A 150 -11.86 15.33 3.42
CA ARG A 150 -11.07 16.58 3.35
C ARG A 150 -10.59 17.05 4.72
N GLY A 151 -11.38 16.85 5.76
CA GLY A 151 -11.03 17.22 7.13
C GLY A 151 -9.99 16.30 7.77
N LEU A 152 -9.90 15.04 7.32
CA LEU A 152 -8.89 14.10 7.82
C LEU A 152 -7.48 14.47 7.39
N PRO A 153 -6.48 14.25 8.26
CA PRO A 153 -5.09 14.53 7.94
C PRO A 153 -4.65 13.73 6.71
N GLU A 154 -3.96 14.42 5.80
CA GLU A 154 -3.32 13.75 4.67
C GLU A 154 -2.01 13.09 5.16
N PRO A 155 -1.82 11.78 4.94
CA PRO A 155 -0.63 11.07 5.42
C PRO A 155 0.61 11.51 4.64
N LYS A 156 1.32 12.52 5.16
CA LYS A 156 2.50 13.14 4.54
C LYS A 156 3.81 12.61 5.11
N PHE A 157 3.96 11.30 5.34
CA PHE A 157 5.19 10.77 5.94
C PHE A 157 6.41 10.76 4.99
N ARG A 158 6.22 10.89 3.66
CA ARG A 158 7.28 11.09 2.66
C ARG A 158 7.62 12.57 2.36
N LYS A 159 7.00 13.54 3.05
CA LYS A 159 7.16 14.98 2.80
C LYS A 159 7.27 15.78 4.10
N GLY A 160 7.85 16.98 4.02
CA GLY A 160 7.97 17.89 5.16
C GLY A 160 9.30 17.79 5.90
N ASN A 161 9.43 18.56 6.99
CA ASN A 161 10.57 18.52 7.89
C ASN A 161 10.53 17.26 8.78
N LYS A 162 11.62 17.00 9.53
CA LYS A 162 11.74 15.79 10.35
C LYS A 162 10.67 15.70 11.43
N GLU A 163 10.23 16.83 11.98
CA GLU A 163 9.16 16.93 12.97
C GLU A 163 7.82 16.47 12.39
N ALA A 164 7.44 17.01 11.23
CA ALA A 164 6.21 16.64 10.55
C ALA A 164 6.23 15.17 10.11
N ARG A 165 7.37 14.67 9.61
CA ARG A 165 7.53 13.27 9.20
C ARG A 165 7.40 12.33 10.40
N ALA A 166 8.07 12.63 11.51
CA ALA A 166 7.98 11.83 12.73
C ALA A 166 6.53 11.78 13.26
N ALA A 167 5.84 12.92 13.30
CA ALA A 167 4.44 12.98 13.72
C ALA A 167 3.51 12.17 12.79
N ALA A 168 3.69 12.30 11.47
CA ALA A 168 2.90 11.57 10.48
C ALA A 168 3.12 10.04 10.58
N LEU A 169 4.36 9.59 10.76
CA LEU A 169 4.67 8.16 10.91
C LEU A 169 4.13 7.60 12.22
N LYS A 170 4.22 8.34 13.34
CA LYS A 170 3.56 7.94 14.60
C LYS A 170 2.05 7.75 14.42
N GLY A 171 1.40 8.72 13.77
CA GLY A 171 -0.02 8.63 13.46
C GLY A 171 -0.36 7.41 12.60
N ALA A 172 0.45 7.12 11.58
CA ALA A 172 0.26 5.95 10.73
C ALA A 172 0.41 4.63 11.51
N VAL A 173 1.43 4.50 12.35
CA VAL A 173 1.64 3.31 13.20
C VAL A 173 0.48 3.14 14.19
N ASP A 174 -0.01 4.22 14.79
CA ASP A 174 -1.17 4.20 15.69
C ASP A 174 -2.45 3.74 14.97
N VAL A 175 -2.69 4.18 13.73
CA VAL A 175 -3.81 3.68 12.92
C VAL A 175 -3.67 2.18 12.66
N LEU A 176 -2.50 1.72 12.24
CA LEU A 176 -2.25 0.29 11.99
C LEU A 176 -2.46 -0.56 13.25
N TRP A 177 -2.02 -0.07 14.42
CA TRP A 177 -2.16 -0.78 15.69
C TRP A 177 -3.61 -0.99 16.10
N ASN A 178 -4.47 -0.03 15.76
CA ASN A 178 -5.88 -0.06 16.10
C ASN A 178 -6.77 -0.51 14.93
N THR A 179 -6.19 -1.01 13.83
CA THR A 179 -6.94 -1.47 12.67
C THR A 179 -7.55 -2.86 12.94
N PRO A 180 -8.88 -3.02 12.84
CA PRO A 180 -9.52 -4.32 13.01
C PRO A 180 -9.00 -5.37 12.01
N GLY A 181 -8.75 -6.58 12.50
CA GLY A 181 -8.29 -7.69 11.65
C GLY A 181 -6.79 -7.69 11.33
N LEU A 182 -6.08 -6.57 11.54
CA LEU A 182 -4.62 -6.51 11.50
C LEU A 182 -4.06 -6.87 12.88
N ARG A 183 -3.19 -7.88 12.94
CA ARG A 183 -2.50 -8.26 14.18
C ARG A 183 -1.02 -7.98 14.03
N LEU A 184 -0.59 -6.87 14.61
CA LEU A 184 0.83 -6.53 14.65
C LEU A 184 1.57 -7.54 15.52
N ARG A 185 2.72 -8.00 15.03
CA ARG A 185 3.55 -8.99 15.72
C ARG A 185 4.43 -8.26 16.73
N THR A 186 4.46 -8.74 17.96
CA THR A 186 5.15 -8.08 19.08
C THR A 186 6.22 -8.96 19.76
N GLY A 187 6.29 -10.25 19.40
CA GLY A 187 7.20 -11.23 20.00
C GLY A 187 8.38 -11.62 19.10
N ASN A 188 9.59 -11.69 19.68
CA ASN A 188 10.85 -12.08 19.03
C ASN A 188 11.19 -11.26 17.77
N LEU A 189 10.80 -9.99 17.75
CA LEU A 189 11.12 -9.03 16.70
C LEU A 189 12.07 -7.96 17.22
N SER A 190 12.91 -7.45 16.31
CA SER A 190 13.92 -6.43 16.59
C SER A 190 13.32 -5.03 16.63
N ALA A 191 13.78 -4.19 17.56
CA ALA A 191 13.56 -2.74 17.49
C ALA A 191 14.65 -2.02 16.68
N ASP A 192 15.64 -2.77 16.17
CA ASP A 192 16.74 -2.25 15.37
C ASP A 192 16.30 -2.10 13.91
N LEU A 193 16.14 -0.85 13.47
CA LEU A 193 15.78 -0.52 12.10
C LEU A 193 16.87 -0.89 11.07
N SER A 194 18.12 -1.07 11.52
CA SER A 194 19.21 -1.54 10.66
C SER A 194 19.12 -3.04 10.37
N ALA A 195 18.30 -3.79 11.11
CA ALA A 195 18.05 -5.19 10.83
C ALA A 195 17.47 -5.37 9.42
N ALA A 196 17.94 -6.42 8.74
CA ALA A 196 17.48 -6.78 7.40
C ALA A 196 16.01 -7.26 7.39
N GLU A 197 15.52 -7.77 8.50
CA GLU A 197 14.21 -8.41 8.61
C GLU A 197 13.70 -8.39 10.05
N ASN A 198 12.42 -8.74 10.21
CA ASN A 198 11.77 -8.95 11.48
C ASN A 198 11.84 -7.72 12.40
N VAL A 199 11.62 -6.53 11.81
CA VAL A 199 11.54 -5.26 12.55
C VAL A 199 10.13 -5.06 13.11
N ASP A 200 10.06 -4.68 14.38
CA ASP A 200 8.83 -4.42 15.11
C ASP A 200 8.44 -2.94 15.01
N LEU A 201 7.50 -2.62 14.12
CA LEU A 201 6.97 -1.26 13.95
C LEU A 201 6.51 -0.62 15.26
N SER A 202 6.04 -1.40 16.23
CA SER A 202 5.52 -0.89 17.50
C SER A 202 6.59 -0.53 18.53
N LYS A 203 7.82 -1.00 18.32
CA LYS A 203 8.96 -0.73 19.20
C LYS A 203 9.88 0.36 18.69
N LEU A 204 9.64 0.88 17.49
CA LEU A 204 10.47 1.92 16.90
C LEU A 204 10.24 3.26 17.62
N ASP A 205 11.32 3.85 18.11
CA ASP A 205 11.29 5.23 18.62
C ASP A 205 11.36 6.22 17.45
N ILE A 206 10.18 6.63 16.97
CA ILE A 206 10.06 7.55 15.85
C ILE A 206 10.30 8.98 16.37
N ALA A 207 11.50 9.52 16.19
CA ALA A 207 11.85 10.86 16.68
C ALA A 207 12.37 11.78 15.57
N PRO A 208 12.26 13.11 15.71
CA PRO A 208 12.86 14.07 14.75
C PRO A 208 14.38 13.96 14.62
N SER A 209 15.06 13.29 15.56
CA SER A 209 16.49 13.00 15.51
C SER A 209 16.88 11.95 14.47
N LEU A 210 15.93 11.14 13.98
CA LEU A 210 16.18 10.11 12.97
C LEU A 210 16.76 10.69 11.67
N SER A 211 17.50 9.86 10.94
CA SER A 211 17.96 10.22 9.60
C SER A 211 16.80 10.19 8.60
N HIS A 212 16.99 10.80 7.42
CA HIS A 212 16.01 10.68 6.34
C HIS A 212 15.87 9.24 5.84
N ALA A 213 16.98 8.50 5.81
CA ALA A 213 17.00 7.08 5.48
C ALA A 213 16.15 6.26 6.46
N ASP A 214 16.28 6.52 7.76
CA ASP A 214 15.46 5.84 8.78
C ASP A 214 13.98 6.13 8.58
N PHE A 215 13.61 7.40 8.35
CA PHE A 215 12.22 7.73 8.07
C PHE A 215 11.69 7.03 6.82
N ASP A 216 12.50 6.85 5.78
CA ASP A 216 12.09 6.14 4.57
C ASP A 216 11.97 4.63 4.79
N ARG A 217 12.84 4.02 5.62
CA ARG A 217 12.69 2.61 6.02
C ARG A 217 11.41 2.38 6.81
N ILE A 218 11.09 3.27 7.75
CA ILE A 218 9.84 3.21 8.52
C ILE A 218 8.63 3.42 7.60
N ALA A 219 8.71 4.38 6.68
CA ALA A 219 7.66 4.60 5.68
C ALA A 219 7.42 3.34 4.83
N SER A 220 8.48 2.69 4.32
CA SER A 220 8.36 1.46 3.54
C SER A 220 7.74 0.31 4.35
N LEU A 221 8.04 0.18 5.64
CA LEU A 221 7.37 -0.79 6.53
C LEU A 221 5.88 -0.49 6.70
N VAL A 222 5.52 0.78 6.88
CA VAL A 222 4.12 1.22 6.99
C VAL A 222 3.36 0.94 5.70
N GLU A 223 3.88 1.35 4.55
CA GLU A 223 3.28 1.14 3.23
C GLU A 223 3.18 -0.35 2.88
N GLY A 224 4.23 -1.14 3.14
CA GLY A 224 4.20 -2.59 2.97
C GLY A 224 3.13 -3.26 3.84
N THR A 225 2.96 -2.79 5.08
CA THR A 225 1.90 -3.28 5.97
C THR A 225 0.51 -2.91 5.45
N LEU A 226 0.32 -1.69 4.95
CA LEU A 226 -0.93 -1.22 4.35
C LEU A 226 -1.27 -2.00 3.07
N ALA A 227 -0.29 -2.27 2.22
CA ALA A 227 -0.46 -3.06 1.00
C ALA A 227 -0.87 -4.49 1.33
N ALA A 228 -0.15 -5.15 2.24
CA ALA A 228 -0.45 -6.51 2.69
C ALA A 228 -1.82 -6.60 3.36
N TYR A 229 -2.18 -5.64 4.22
CA TYR A 229 -3.48 -5.57 4.86
C TYR A 229 -4.61 -5.35 3.85
N THR A 230 -4.42 -4.48 2.85
CA THR A 230 -5.44 -4.19 1.84
C THR A 230 -5.81 -5.44 1.04
N VAL A 231 -4.80 -6.21 0.57
CA VAL A 231 -5.08 -7.46 -0.14
C VAL A 231 -5.66 -8.54 0.77
N HIS A 232 -5.22 -8.59 2.04
CA HIS A 232 -5.80 -9.50 3.03
C HIS A 232 -7.27 -9.18 3.30
N ARG A 233 -7.64 -7.91 3.45
CA ARG A 233 -9.03 -7.46 3.64
C ARG A 233 -9.89 -7.72 2.42
N HIS A 234 -9.36 -7.54 1.20
CA HIS A 234 -10.08 -7.92 -0.02
C HIS A 234 -10.31 -9.43 -0.06
N TRP A 235 -9.27 -10.22 0.20
CA TRP A 235 -9.37 -11.68 0.27
C TRP A 235 -10.34 -12.13 1.37
N LYS A 236 -10.29 -11.53 2.57
CA LYS A 236 -11.41 -11.23 3.49
C LYS A 236 -12.85 -11.34 2.98
N GLY A 237 -13.18 -10.50 2.01
CA GLY A 237 -14.54 -10.29 1.51
C GLY A 237 -15.56 -9.81 2.56
N ARG A 238 -15.15 -9.50 3.80
CA ARG A 238 -16.08 -9.11 4.88
C ARG A 238 -16.27 -7.60 4.99
N ASP A 239 -15.17 -6.86 4.87
CA ASP A 239 -15.15 -5.46 5.33
C ASP A 239 -15.17 -4.46 4.16
N GLY A 240 -15.43 -4.93 2.94
CA GLY A 240 -15.50 -4.07 1.75
C GLY A 240 -14.14 -3.73 1.16
N SER A 241 -14.15 -3.52 -0.15
CA SER A 241 -13.02 -3.08 -0.96
C SER A 241 -13.53 -2.73 -2.35
N ILE A 242 -12.72 -2.02 -3.14
CA ILE A 242 -13.04 -1.68 -4.52
C ILE A 242 -11.75 -1.69 -5.33
N VAL A 243 -11.83 -2.19 -6.57
CA VAL A 243 -10.81 -1.96 -7.58
C VAL A 243 -11.29 -0.80 -8.46
N VAL A 244 -10.47 0.25 -8.59
CA VAL A 244 -10.76 1.41 -9.45
C VAL A 244 -9.81 1.40 -10.63
N GLY A 245 -10.36 1.41 -11.85
CA GLY A 245 -9.60 1.37 -13.10
C GLY A 245 -9.46 -0.03 -13.70
N THR A 246 -8.58 -0.14 -14.70
CA THR A 246 -8.21 -1.40 -15.39
C THR A 246 -6.75 -1.33 -15.81
N GLY A 247 -6.13 -2.48 -16.09
CA GLY A 247 -4.71 -2.61 -16.43
C GLY A 247 -4.27 -1.82 -17.67
N ARG A 248 -5.19 -1.29 -18.49
CA ARG A 248 -4.85 -0.38 -19.61
C ARG A 248 -4.67 1.08 -19.19
N GLU A 249 -5.36 1.51 -18.13
CA GLU A 249 -5.36 2.90 -17.65
C GLU A 249 -4.76 3.05 -16.24
N GLY A 250 -4.28 1.93 -15.68
CA GLY A 250 -3.93 1.75 -14.28
C GLY A 250 -5.14 1.29 -13.46
N SER A 251 -4.89 0.40 -12.50
CA SER A 251 -5.88 -0.02 -11.50
C SER A 251 -5.31 0.14 -10.10
N VAL A 252 -6.17 0.36 -9.10
CA VAL A 252 -5.79 0.31 -7.69
C VAL A 252 -6.88 -0.35 -6.87
N LEU A 253 -6.48 -1.27 -6.00
CA LEU A 253 -7.31 -1.86 -4.97
C LEU A 253 -7.28 -0.98 -3.72
N LEU A 254 -8.47 -0.67 -3.18
CA LEU A 254 -8.64 0.10 -1.95
C LEU A 254 -9.49 -0.64 -0.92
N PRO A 255 -9.14 -0.59 0.38
CA PRO A 255 -9.87 -1.26 1.46
C PRO A 255 -11.08 -0.45 1.94
N VAL A 256 -12.00 -0.08 1.05
CA VAL A 256 -13.07 0.89 1.35
C VAL A 256 -14.32 0.27 1.98
N PRO A 257 -14.93 0.94 2.99
CA PRO A 257 -16.22 0.53 3.52
C PRO A 257 -17.34 0.81 2.51
N ALA A 258 -18.47 0.12 2.66
CA ALA A 258 -19.61 0.20 1.73
C ALA A 258 -20.08 1.64 1.44
N VAL A 259 -20.08 2.50 2.46
CA VAL A 259 -20.48 3.91 2.33
C VAL A 259 -19.57 4.68 1.36
N LEU A 260 -18.25 4.47 1.43
CA LEU A 260 -17.28 5.10 0.55
C LEU A 260 -17.23 4.41 -0.82
N GLN A 261 -17.45 3.10 -0.86
CA GLN A 261 -17.56 2.32 -2.10
C GLN A 261 -18.65 2.90 -3.02
N GLY A 262 -19.84 3.20 -2.48
CA GLY A 262 -20.94 3.79 -3.26
C GLY A 262 -20.58 5.13 -3.87
N ARG A 263 -19.87 5.98 -3.12
CA ARG A 263 -19.43 7.30 -3.58
C ARG A 263 -18.31 7.21 -4.63
N ILE A 264 -17.35 6.31 -4.45
CA ILE A 264 -16.30 6.05 -5.46
C ILE A 264 -16.94 5.53 -6.75
N ALA A 265 -17.87 4.58 -6.65
CA ALA A 265 -18.59 4.02 -7.78
C ALA A 265 -19.37 5.09 -8.57
N GLU A 266 -19.97 6.07 -7.89
CA GLU A 266 -20.65 7.20 -8.52
C GLU A 266 -19.70 8.07 -9.35
N GLU A 267 -18.56 8.47 -8.78
CA GLU A 267 -17.53 9.23 -9.49
C GLU A 267 -16.95 8.45 -10.67
N CYS A 268 -16.75 7.14 -10.51
CA CYS A 268 -16.30 6.25 -11.57
C CYS A 268 -17.31 6.20 -12.73
N ARG A 269 -18.61 6.01 -12.44
CA ARG A 269 -19.68 6.05 -13.45
C ARG A 269 -19.73 7.40 -14.17
N SER A 270 -19.66 8.51 -13.43
CA SER A 270 -19.67 9.84 -14.03
C SER A 270 -18.46 10.10 -14.92
N ALA A 271 -17.31 9.51 -14.61
CA ALA A 271 -16.07 9.68 -15.36
C ALA A 271 -15.85 8.63 -16.46
N GLY A 272 -16.73 7.62 -16.57
CA GLY A 272 -16.55 6.48 -17.47
C GLY A 272 -15.34 5.61 -17.13
N VAL A 273 -14.93 5.57 -15.85
CA VAL A 273 -13.82 4.74 -15.38
C VAL A 273 -14.38 3.41 -14.84
N PRO A 274 -13.87 2.26 -15.28
CA PRO A 274 -14.32 0.97 -14.75
C PRO A 274 -13.98 0.83 -13.26
N TYR A 275 -14.82 0.09 -12.54
CA TYR A 275 -14.59 -0.27 -11.15
C TYR A 275 -15.31 -1.57 -10.83
N VAL A 276 -14.82 -2.32 -9.84
CA VAL A 276 -15.44 -3.58 -9.38
C VAL A 276 -15.30 -3.73 -7.86
#